data_AF-A0A3C0FLH2-F1
#
_entry.id   AF-A0A3C0FLH2-F1
#
_cell.length_a   1.000
_cell.length_b   1.000
_cell.length_c   1.000
_cell.angle_alpha   90.00
_cell.angle_beta   90.00
_cell.angle_gamma   90.00
#
_symmetry.space_group_name_H-M   'P 1'
#
loop_
_entity.id
_entity.type
_entity.pdbx_description
1 polymer ?
#
loop_
_entity_poly.entity_id
_entity_poly.type
_entity_poly.pdbx_seq_one_letter_code
_entity_poly.pdbx_strand_id
1 'polypeptide(L)'
;MFPESCVVRKLVLTRDGSFGSFAATDILKATIAIIYRQRLGQEETESLANRYLHTQEQKVRLGFEFPQRRDSFTIGRLAAKLALECHLDDVLPNDVAIGSGVFHQPIIMGASVRCCELGVSISHSDQICVAVIHHKGHPIGVDVENLAEADVVSVLSDVNARLRQQFFKLSLNEYEAASILWVGRESLGKVLTTGMTVPLKLYEPTSVSEVEAGFKLSYKT
;
A
#
# COMPACT_ATOMS: atom_id res chain seq x y z
N MET A 1 -12.48 -18.09 -8.14
CA MET A 1 -11.22 -17.91 -8.90
C MET A 1 -11.24 -16.45 -9.33
N PHE A 2 -10.13 -15.71 -9.25
CA PHE A 2 -10.08 -14.27 -9.56
C PHE A 2 -9.62 -13.90 -11.00
N PRO A 3 -9.85 -14.67 -12.09
CA PRO A 3 -8.89 -14.61 -13.20
C PRO A 3 -8.96 -13.37 -14.12
N GLU A 4 -9.81 -12.35 -13.89
CA GLU A 4 -9.76 -11.08 -14.65
C GLU A 4 -9.86 -9.79 -13.82
N SER A 5 -10.22 -9.92 -12.53
CA SER A 5 -10.49 -8.79 -11.62
C SER A 5 -9.30 -8.42 -10.74
N CYS A 6 -8.21 -9.21 -10.75
CA CYS A 6 -7.02 -8.92 -9.97
C CYS A 6 -5.69 -9.24 -10.69
N VAL A 7 -4.62 -8.64 -10.21
CA VAL A 7 -3.23 -8.94 -10.58
C VAL A 7 -2.46 -9.21 -9.29
N VAL A 8 -1.79 -10.36 -9.21
CA VAL A 8 -0.87 -10.68 -8.12
C VAL A 8 0.53 -10.92 -8.69
N ARG A 9 1.55 -10.32 -8.09
CA ARG A 9 2.95 -10.42 -8.55
C ARG A 9 3.91 -10.52 -7.38
N LYS A 10 4.78 -11.53 -7.42
CA LYS A 10 5.98 -11.60 -6.56
C LYS A 10 7.03 -10.65 -7.11
N LEU A 11 7.66 -9.89 -6.23
CA LEU A 11 8.72 -8.94 -6.53
C LEU A 11 10.00 -9.43 -5.84
N VAL A 12 11.07 -9.52 -6.62
CA VAL A 12 12.43 -9.69 -6.09
C VAL A 12 13.09 -8.33 -6.17
N LEU A 13 13.46 -7.78 -5.02
CA LEU A 13 13.98 -6.44 -4.91
C LEU A 13 15.50 -6.50 -4.77
N THR A 14 16.16 -5.46 -5.25
CA THR A 14 17.59 -5.26 -5.11
C THR A 14 17.84 -4.08 -4.17
N ARG A 15 19.02 -4.08 -3.55
CA ARG A 15 19.47 -2.97 -2.71
C ARG A 15 20.87 -2.59 -3.12
N ASP A 16 21.08 -1.30 -3.29
CA ASP A 16 22.41 -0.73 -3.44
C ASP A 16 23.05 -0.62 -2.04
N GLY A 17 24.16 -1.32 -1.82
CA GLY A 17 24.93 -1.25 -0.57
C GLY A 17 24.58 -2.29 0.50
N SER A 18 25.19 -2.12 1.69
CA SER A 18 25.31 -3.15 2.74
C SER A 18 24.55 -2.85 4.05
N PHE A 19 23.56 -1.95 4.03
CA PHE A 19 22.81 -1.60 5.25
C PHE A 19 22.06 -2.79 5.86
N GLY A 20 22.07 -2.93 7.18
CA GLY A 20 21.35 -4.01 7.90
C GLY A 20 22.08 -5.36 7.90
N SER A 21 21.64 -6.25 8.79
CA SER A 21 22.31 -7.53 9.09
C SER A 21 21.71 -8.76 8.40
N PHE A 22 20.52 -8.65 7.82
CA PHE A 22 19.87 -9.76 7.12
C PHE A 22 20.40 -9.91 5.70
N ALA A 23 20.45 -11.14 5.18
CA ALA A 23 20.80 -11.36 3.79
C ALA A 23 19.69 -10.84 2.86
N ALA A 24 20.09 -10.27 1.72
CA ALA A 24 19.16 -9.74 0.73
C ALA A 24 18.14 -10.79 0.25
N THR A 25 18.58 -12.04 0.11
CA THR A 25 17.74 -13.19 -0.27
C THR A 25 16.60 -13.47 0.70
N ASP A 26 16.73 -13.03 1.94
CA ASP A 26 15.79 -13.34 3.01
C ASP A 26 14.71 -12.27 3.10
N ILE A 27 15.09 -10.99 2.92
CA ILE A 27 14.20 -9.86 3.21
C ILE A 27 13.78 -9.03 1.99
N LEU A 28 14.51 -9.07 0.88
CA LEU A 28 14.22 -8.26 -0.32
C LEU A 28 13.23 -8.96 -1.25
N LYS A 29 12.11 -9.39 -0.68
CA LYS A 29 10.98 -10.00 -1.38
C LYS A 29 9.71 -9.30 -0.96
N ALA A 30 8.85 -9.07 -1.93
CA ALA A 30 7.51 -8.54 -1.69
C ALA A 30 6.50 -9.24 -2.59
N THR A 31 5.23 -9.13 -2.26
CA THR A 31 4.15 -9.57 -3.14
C THR A 31 3.08 -8.52 -3.15
N ILE A 32 2.76 -8.02 -4.34
CA ILE A 32 1.74 -7.01 -4.55
C ILE A 32 0.50 -7.68 -5.15
N ALA A 33 -0.67 -7.30 -4.65
CA ALA A 33 -1.95 -7.65 -5.22
C ALA A 33 -2.73 -6.37 -5.52
N ILE A 34 -3.30 -6.30 -6.72
CA ILE A 34 -4.15 -5.20 -7.19
C ILE A 34 -5.50 -5.80 -7.56
N ILE A 35 -6.58 -5.27 -7.01
CA ILE A 35 -7.96 -5.61 -7.37
C ILE A 35 -8.58 -4.41 -8.09
N TYR A 36 -9.12 -4.64 -9.29
CA TYR A 36 -9.91 -3.65 -10.02
C TYR A 36 -11.35 -3.67 -9.51
N ARG A 37 -11.75 -2.67 -8.72
CA ARG A 37 -13.04 -2.65 -8.00
C ARG A 37 -14.23 -2.80 -8.95
N GLN A 38 -14.17 -2.14 -10.11
CA GLN A 38 -15.23 -2.16 -11.12
C GLN A 38 -15.44 -3.53 -11.77
N ARG A 39 -14.46 -4.45 -11.63
CA ARG A 39 -14.53 -5.80 -12.19
C ARG A 39 -14.96 -6.85 -11.17
N LEU A 40 -15.28 -6.45 -9.95
CA LEU A 40 -15.67 -7.36 -8.88
C LEU A 40 -17.14 -7.11 -8.52
N GLY A 41 -17.99 -8.08 -8.82
CA GLY A 41 -19.41 -8.03 -8.47
C GLY A 41 -19.65 -8.15 -6.97
N GLN A 42 -20.81 -7.72 -6.49
CA GLN A 42 -21.17 -7.81 -5.07
C GLN A 42 -21.21 -9.28 -4.59
N GLU A 43 -21.87 -10.17 -5.32
CA GLU A 43 -21.96 -11.60 -4.96
C GLU A 43 -20.58 -12.28 -4.94
N GLU A 44 -19.73 -11.94 -5.92
CA GLU A 44 -18.35 -12.43 -5.97
C GLU A 44 -17.56 -11.93 -4.75
N THR A 45 -17.69 -10.65 -4.42
CA THR A 45 -17.06 -10.04 -3.24
C THR A 45 -17.47 -10.76 -1.95
N GLU A 46 -18.76 -11.06 -1.76
CA GLU A 46 -19.26 -11.82 -0.61
C GLU A 46 -18.67 -13.25 -0.55
N SER A 47 -18.69 -13.95 -1.68
CA SER A 47 -18.13 -15.31 -1.79
C SER A 47 -16.65 -15.34 -1.43
N LEU A 48 -15.89 -14.39 -1.97
CA LEU A 48 -14.47 -14.22 -1.69
C LEU A 48 -14.22 -13.84 -0.24
N ALA A 49 -15.01 -12.92 0.32
CA ALA A 49 -14.91 -12.55 1.72
C ALA A 49 -15.05 -13.78 2.62
N ASN A 50 -16.06 -14.62 2.37
CA ASN A 50 -16.30 -15.86 3.12
C ASN A 50 -15.15 -16.87 3.02
N ARG A 51 -14.47 -16.91 1.87
CA ARG A 51 -13.35 -17.82 1.63
C ARG A 51 -12.03 -17.31 2.23
N TYR A 52 -11.77 -16.00 2.19
CA TYR A 52 -10.43 -15.44 2.45
C TYR A 52 -10.31 -14.67 3.78
N LEU A 53 -11.39 -14.06 4.27
CA LEU A 53 -11.32 -13.27 5.49
C LEU A 53 -11.35 -14.18 6.72
N HIS A 54 -10.51 -13.85 7.70
CA HIS A 54 -10.53 -14.47 9.00
C HIS A 54 -11.82 -14.11 9.73
N THR A 55 -12.25 -14.96 10.67
CA THR A 55 -13.49 -14.76 11.44
C THR A 55 -13.56 -13.40 12.16
N GLN A 56 -12.42 -12.88 12.64
CA GLN A 56 -12.33 -11.54 13.23
C GLN A 56 -12.60 -10.42 12.22
N GLU A 57 -12.05 -10.52 11.01
CA GLU A 57 -12.29 -9.54 9.94
C GLU A 57 -13.74 -9.59 9.48
N GLN A 58 -14.36 -10.78 9.42
CA GLN A 58 -15.78 -10.95 9.13
C GLN A 58 -16.66 -10.23 10.16
N LYS A 59 -16.35 -10.37 11.46
CA LYS A 59 -17.07 -9.66 12.53
C LYS A 59 -16.98 -8.13 12.36
N VAL A 60 -15.78 -7.60 12.08
CA VAL A 60 -15.59 -6.16 11.84
C VAL A 60 -16.35 -5.71 10.59
N ARG A 61 -16.23 -6.47 9.50
CA ARG A 61 -16.91 -6.22 8.22
C ARG A 61 -18.42 -6.10 8.39
N LEU A 62 -19.04 -7.03 9.11
CA LEU A 62 -20.49 -7.04 9.35
C LEU A 62 -20.95 -5.94 10.31
N GLY A 63 -20.04 -5.34 11.07
CA GLY A 63 -20.33 -4.24 12.00
C GLY A 63 -20.34 -2.85 11.36
N PHE A 64 -19.95 -2.70 10.09
CA PHE A 64 -20.01 -1.39 9.41
C PHE A 64 -21.45 -1.00 9.09
N GLU A 65 -21.85 0.17 9.56
CA GLU A 65 -23.14 0.80 9.21
C GLU A 65 -23.18 1.23 7.74
N PHE A 66 -22.08 1.80 7.24
CA PHE A 66 -22.02 2.35 5.88
C PHE A 66 -21.50 1.31 4.88
N PRO A 67 -22.27 0.99 3.81
CA PRO A 67 -21.86 0.01 2.80
C PRO A 67 -20.53 0.32 2.14
N GLN A 68 -20.27 1.59 1.81
CA GLN A 68 -19.01 2.00 1.19
C GLN A 68 -17.79 1.70 2.07
N ARG A 69 -17.89 1.93 3.39
CA ARG A 69 -16.81 1.59 4.34
C ARG A 69 -16.63 0.08 4.46
N ARG A 70 -17.72 -0.68 4.49
CA ARG A 70 -17.69 -2.15 4.45
C ARG A 70 -16.99 -2.67 3.21
N ASP A 71 -17.29 -2.10 2.05
CA ASP A 71 -16.76 -2.55 0.76
C ASP A 71 -15.27 -2.23 0.64
N SER A 72 -14.86 -1.00 0.98
CA SER A 72 -13.44 -0.62 1.02
C SER A 72 -12.66 -1.46 2.05
N PHE A 73 -13.25 -1.74 3.22
CA PHE A 73 -12.65 -2.66 4.19
C PHE A 73 -12.46 -4.05 3.59
N THR A 74 -13.52 -4.61 2.99
CA THR A 74 -13.54 -5.97 2.44
C THR A 74 -12.51 -6.12 1.33
N ILE A 75 -12.55 -5.26 0.31
CA ILE A 75 -11.65 -5.36 -0.85
C ILE A 75 -10.20 -5.10 -0.43
N GLY A 76 -9.96 -4.17 0.51
CA GLY A 76 -8.66 -3.94 1.15
C GLY A 76 -8.05 -5.22 1.69
N ARG A 77 -8.83 -5.97 2.48
CA ARG A 77 -8.34 -7.21 3.08
C ARG A 77 -8.23 -8.30 2.03
N LEU A 78 -9.16 -8.42 1.09
CA LEU A 78 -9.05 -9.38 -0.01
C LEU A 78 -7.74 -9.20 -0.80
N ALA A 79 -7.35 -7.95 -1.12
CA ALA A 79 -6.07 -7.68 -1.78
C ALA A 79 -4.90 -8.17 -0.92
N ALA A 80 -4.89 -7.86 0.37
CA ALA A 80 -3.84 -8.31 1.28
C ALA A 80 -3.79 -9.84 1.43
N LYS A 81 -4.95 -10.51 1.45
CA LYS A 81 -5.07 -11.97 1.52
C LYS A 81 -4.56 -12.64 0.26
N LEU A 82 -4.84 -12.08 -0.91
CA LEU A 82 -4.32 -12.55 -2.18
C LEU A 82 -2.79 -12.42 -2.26
N ALA A 83 -2.27 -11.28 -1.82
CA ALA A 83 -0.84 -11.08 -1.72
C ALA A 83 -0.21 -12.08 -0.75
N LEU A 84 -0.86 -12.35 0.40
CA LEU A 84 -0.37 -13.27 1.42
C LEU A 84 -0.38 -14.73 0.94
N GLU A 85 -1.49 -15.20 0.34
CA GLU A 85 -1.62 -16.55 -0.24
C GLU A 85 -0.52 -16.81 -1.27
N CYS A 86 -0.22 -15.80 -2.10
CA CYS A 86 0.85 -15.92 -3.07
C CYS A 86 2.23 -15.84 -2.39
N HIS A 87 2.40 -15.01 -1.36
CA HIS A 87 3.70 -14.84 -0.68
C HIS A 87 4.13 -16.08 0.12
N LEU A 88 3.19 -16.76 0.77
CA LEU A 88 3.42 -17.94 1.61
C LEU A 88 2.59 -19.13 1.11
N ASP A 89 3.26 -20.15 0.55
CA ASP A 89 2.58 -21.30 -0.06
C ASP A 89 1.94 -22.27 0.96
N ASP A 90 2.23 -22.13 2.26
CA ASP A 90 1.80 -23.03 3.35
C ASP A 90 0.79 -22.39 4.32
N VAL A 91 0.30 -21.18 4.03
CA VAL A 91 -0.60 -20.45 4.91
C VAL A 91 -1.95 -20.27 4.23
N LEU A 92 -3.00 -20.79 4.87
CA LEU A 92 -4.36 -20.51 4.44
C LEU A 92 -4.71 -19.05 4.81
N PRO A 93 -5.18 -18.23 3.85
CA PRO A 93 -5.42 -16.81 4.13
C PRO A 93 -6.47 -16.55 5.21
N ASN A 94 -7.45 -17.43 5.35
CA ASN A 94 -8.51 -17.33 6.36
C ASN A 94 -8.05 -17.68 7.78
N ASP A 95 -6.87 -18.26 7.96
CA ASP A 95 -6.26 -18.55 9.28
C ASP A 95 -5.43 -17.38 9.83
N VAL A 96 -5.15 -16.38 9.00
CA VAL A 96 -4.35 -15.20 9.38
C VAL A 96 -5.25 -13.99 9.49
N ALA A 97 -5.40 -13.36 10.65
CA ALA A 97 -6.15 -12.11 10.75
C ALA A 97 -5.31 -10.91 10.29
N ILE A 98 -5.94 -9.93 9.62
CA ILE A 98 -5.35 -8.60 9.41
C ILE A 98 -6.05 -7.62 10.36
N GLY A 99 -5.40 -7.38 11.49
CA GLY A 99 -5.86 -6.48 12.54
C GLY A 99 -5.52 -5.01 12.26
N SER A 100 -5.89 -4.15 13.19
CA SER A 100 -5.57 -2.72 13.18
C SER A 100 -4.67 -2.40 14.37
N GLY A 101 -3.52 -1.79 14.10
CA GLY A 101 -2.62 -1.27 15.13
C GLY A 101 -3.17 -0.02 15.79
N VAL A 102 -2.41 0.50 16.78
CA VAL A 102 -2.77 1.72 17.52
C VAL A 102 -2.88 2.95 16.60
N PHE A 103 -2.07 3.01 15.54
CA PHE A 103 -2.14 4.06 14.51
C PHE A 103 -2.99 3.65 13.31
N HIS A 104 -3.88 2.68 13.51
CA HIS A 104 -4.76 2.09 12.51
C HIS A 104 -4.08 1.37 11.34
N GLN A 105 -2.76 1.23 11.36
CA GLN A 105 -2.02 0.49 10.36
C GLN A 105 -2.42 -1.00 10.37
N PRO A 106 -2.52 -1.66 9.20
CA PRO A 106 -2.85 -3.07 9.15
C PRO A 106 -1.72 -3.93 9.73
N ILE A 107 -2.06 -4.93 10.55
CA ILE A 107 -1.09 -5.83 11.19
C ILE A 107 -1.48 -7.28 10.89
N ILE A 108 -0.51 -8.06 10.40
CA ILE A 108 -0.67 -9.50 10.19
C ILE A 108 -0.61 -10.21 11.55
N MET A 109 -1.62 -11.02 11.84
CA MET A 109 -1.72 -11.85 13.04
C MET A 109 -1.99 -13.30 12.62
N GLY A 110 -0.96 -14.13 12.65
CA GLY A 110 -1.05 -15.55 12.29
C GLY A 110 -0.23 -16.41 13.23
N ALA A 111 -0.55 -17.71 13.29
CA ALA A 111 0.17 -18.66 14.15
C ALA A 111 1.53 -19.09 13.58
N SER A 112 1.74 -18.97 12.27
CA SER A 112 3.02 -19.30 11.63
C SER A 112 4.08 -18.27 11.98
N VAL A 113 5.28 -18.74 12.34
CA VAL A 113 6.45 -17.87 12.61
C VAL A 113 6.73 -16.94 11.43
N ARG A 114 6.55 -17.43 10.19
CA ARG A 114 6.74 -16.62 8.98
C ARG A 114 5.77 -15.44 8.90
N CYS A 115 4.55 -15.57 9.42
CA CYS A 115 3.62 -14.43 9.48
C CYS A 115 4.12 -13.32 10.41
N CYS A 116 4.84 -13.67 11.49
CA CYS A 116 5.36 -12.70 12.46
C CYS A 116 6.44 -11.79 11.86
N GLU A 117 7.13 -12.24 10.81
CA GLU A 117 8.18 -11.51 10.11
C GLU A 117 7.65 -10.55 9.04
N LEU A 118 6.37 -10.65 8.69
CA LEU A 118 5.78 -9.92 7.57
C LEU A 118 5.05 -8.65 8.00
N GLY A 119 5.22 -7.60 7.21
CA GLY A 119 4.38 -6.42 7.19
C GLY A 119 3.39 -6.46 6.04
N VAL A 120 2.35 -5.65 6.18
CA VAL A 120 1.36 -5.41 5.13
C VAL A 120 1.12 -3.91 5.02
N SER A 121 0.97 -3.42 3.80
CA SER A 121 0.45 -2.09 3.52
C SER A 121 -0.72 -2.21 2.55
N ILE A 122 -1.79 -1.43 2.79
CA ILE A 122 -3.03 -1.45 2.03
C ILE A 122 -3.36 -0.02 1.61
N SER A 123 -3.81 0.16 0.38
CA SER A 123 -4.40 1.40 -0.09
C SER A 123 -5.55 1.14 -1.06
N HIS A 124 -6.47 2.07 -1.17
CA HIS A 124 -7.59 1.98 -2.08
C HIS A 124 -7.96 3.35 -2.64
N SER A 125 -8.36 3.36 -3.90
CA SER A 125 -9.06 4.46 -4.54
C SER A 125 -10.45 3.99 -4.99
N ASP A 126 -11.18 4.83 -5.70
CA ASP A 126 -12.47 4.46 -6.28
C ASP A 126 -12.36 3.35 -7.34
N GLN A 127 -11.19 3.22 -7.98
CA GLN A 127 -11.00 2.30 -9.12
C GLN A 127 -10.29 1.02 -8.71
N ILE A 128 -9.28 1.12 -7.85
CA ILE A 128 -8.42 -0.01 -7.51
C ILE A 128 -8.22 -0.11 -6.01
N CYS A 129 -7.91 -1.32 -5.56
CA CYS A 129 -7.39 -1.58 -4.25
C CYS A 129 -6.06 -2.31 -4.39
N VAL A 130 -5.07 -1.90 -3.62
CA VAL A 130 -3.73 -2.49 -3.63
C VAL A 130 -3.31 -2.90 -2.25
N ALA A 131 -2.62 -4.03 -2.16
CA ALA A 131 -1.92 -4.42 -0.96
C ALA A 131 -0.54 -4.98 -1.30
N VAL A 132 0.42 -4.75 -0.41
CA VAL A 132 1.76 -5.33 -0.50
C VAL A 132 2.09 -6.07 0.78
N ILE A 133 2.55 -7.31 0.65
CA ILE A 133 3.16 -8.11 1.70
C ILE A 133 4.68 -8.02 1.54
N HIS A 134 5.39 -7.77 2.63
CA HIS A 134 6.84 -7.60 2.63
C HIS A 134 7.43 -8.07 3.96
N HIS A 135 8.73 -8.32 4.01
CA HIS A 135 9.41 -8.58 5.28
C HIS A 135 9.52 -7.29 6.12
N LYS A 136 9.34 -7.34 7.44
CA LYS A 136 9.41 -6.16 8.33
C LYS A 136 10.78 -5.49 8.36
N GLY A 137 11.84 -6.27 8.15
CA GLY A 137 13.21 -5.76 7.98
C GLY A 137 13.44 -4.96 6.69
N HIS A 138 12.47 -4.95 5.77
CA HIS A 138 12.46 -4.13 4.56
C HIS A 138 11.04 -3.57 4.36
N PRO A 139 10.65 -2.52 5.14
CA PRO A 139 9.28 -2.04 5.17
C PRO A 139 8.88 -1.39 3.83
N ILE A 140 7.67 -1.71 3.34
CA ILE A 140 7.12 -1.16 2.10
C ILE A 140 5.73 -0.61 2.37
N GLY A 141 5.52 0.65 1.99
CA GLY A 141 4.23 1.32 2.01
C GLY A 141 3.73 1.49 0.59
N VAL A 142 2.43 1.28 0.38
CA VAL A 142 1.80 1.52 -0.92
C VAL A 142 0.68 2.53 -0.76
N ASP A 143 0.54 3.41 -1.74
CA ASP A 143 -0.58 4.31 -1.81
C ASP A 143 -1.12 4.46 -3.23
N VAL A 144 -2.44 4.55 -3.36
CA VAL A 144 -3.16 4.81 -4.62
C VAL A 144 -4.29 5.76 -4.29
N GLU A 145 -4.22 6.97 -4.83
CA GLU A 145 -5.18 8.03 -4.56
C GLU A 145 -5.31 8.90 -5.80
N ASN A 146 -6.51 9.43 -6.04
CA ASN A 146 -6.73 10.48 -7.02
C ASN A 146 -6.87 11.79 -6.25
N LEU A 147 -5.84 12.65 -6.30
CA LEU A 147 -5.86 13.92 -5.61
C LEU A 147 -7.02 14.78 -6.15
N ALA A 148 -7.82 15.37 -5.28
CA ALA A 148 -8.86 16.29 -5.72
C ALA A 148 -8.22 17.58 -6.25
N GLU A 149 -8.76 18.15 -7.33
CA GLU A 149 -8.24 19.40 -7.91
C GLU A 149 -8.17 20.54 -6.89
N ALA A 150 -9.12 20.57 -5.95
CA ALA A 150 -9.17 21.57 -4.88
C ALA A 150 -7.96 21.50 -3.93
N ASP A 151 -7.30 20.35 -3.81
CA ASP A 151 -6.19 20.13 -2.87
C ASP A 151 -4.82 20.43 -3.48
N VAL A 152 -4.73 20.56 -4.81
CA VAL A 152 -3.46 20.78 -5.54
C VAL A 152 -2.66 21.95 -4.96
N VAL A 153 -3.32 23.09 -4.76
CA VAL A 153 -2.67 24.29 -4.22
C VAL A 153 -2.14 24.04 -2.81
N SER A 154 -2.91 23.34 -1.97
CA SER A 154 -2.52 23.04 -0.59
C SER A 154 -1.37 22.03 -0.52
N VAL A 155 -1.31 21.06 -1.41
CA VAL A 155 -0.21 20.07 -1.44
C VAL A 155 1.10 20.74 -1.82
N LEU A 156 1.04 21.73 -2.71
CA LEU A 156 2.21 22.43 -3.24
C LEU A 156 2.64 23.64 -2.41
N SER A 157 1.77 24.22 -1.57
CA SER A 157 1.99 25.52 -0.90
C SER A 157 3.37 25.66 -0.25
N ASP A 158 3.81 24.63 0.46
CA ASP A 158 5.05 24.65 1.25
C ASP A 158 6.20 23.86 0.61
N VAL A 159 6.08 23.51 -0.68
CA VAL A 159 7.10 22.76 -1.39
C VAL A 159 8.33 23.64 -1.68
N ASN A 160 9.50 23.13 -1.33
CA ASN A 160 10.78 23.79 -1.59
C ASN A 160 10.96 24.17 -3.07
N ALA A 161 11.45 25.38 -3.33
CA ALA A 161 11.72 25.91 -4.67
C ALA A 161 12.59 24.99 -5.54
N ARG A 162 13.57 24.29 -4.94
CA ARG A 162 14.42 23.31 -5.65
C ARG A 162 13.60 22.13 -6.17
N LEU A 163 12.68 21.60 -5.36
CA LEU A 163 11.83 20.49 -5.76
C LEU A 163 10.81 20.94 -6.82
N ARG A 164 10.24 22.15 -6.68
CA ARG A 164 9.41 22.77 -7.73
C ARG A 164 10.15 22.90 -9.06
N GLN A 165 11.42 23.32 -9.04
CA GLN A 165 12.24 23.40 -10.24
C GLN A 165 12.48 22.01 -10.88
N GLN A 166 12.57 20.95 -10.08
CA GLN A 166 12.69 19.59 -10.61
C GLN A 166 11.41 19.12 -11.29
N PHE A 167 10.23 19.36 -10.68
CA PHE A 167 8.95 19.08 -11.34
C PHE A 167 8.81 19.82 -12.67
N PHE A 168 9.18 21.10 -12.70
CA PHE A 168 9.19 21.88 -13.94
C PHE A 168 10.12 21.30 -15.01
N LYS A 169 11.33 20.87 -14.64
CA LYS A 169 12.28 20.23 -15.59
C LYS A 169 11.77 18.91 -16.14
N LEU A 170 10.90 18.22 -15.41
CA LEU A 170 10.22 17.00 -15.84
C LEU A 170 8.95 17.29 -16.65
N SER A 171 8.67 18.55 -16.99
CA SER A 171 7.48 18.99 -17.73
C SER A 171 6.15 18.59 -17.07
N LEU A 172 6.15 18.43 -15.74
CA LEU A 172 4.95 18.11 -14.97
C LEU A 172 4.11 19.35 -14.74
N ASN A 173 2.80 19.24 -14.96
CA ASN A 173 1.85 20.27 -14.53
C ASN A 173 1.64 20.22 -13.00
N GLU A 174 0.97 21.22 -12.45
CA GLU A 174 0.77 21.32 -10.99
C GLU A 174 -0.03 20.13 -10.42
N TYR A 175 -1.05 19.65 -11.14
CA TYR A 175 -1.85 18.51 -10.71
C TYR A 175 -1.02 17.23 -10.66
N GLU A 176 -0.21 16.96 -11.68
CA GLU A 176 0.67 15.79 -11.73
C GLU A 176 1.73 15.84 -10.63
N ALA A 177 2.39 17.00 -10.47
CA ALA A 177 3.39 17.21 -9.43
C ALA A 177 2.79 17.03 -8.02
N ALA A 178 1.60 17.59 -7.78
CA ALA A 178 0.89 17.45 -6.52
C ALA A 178 0.48 15.99 -6.27
N SER A 179 -0.03 15.28 -7.29
CA SER A 179 -0.45 13.88 -7.18
C SER A 179 0.72 12.97 -6.84
N ILE A 180 1.85 13.11 -7.54
CA ILE A 180 3.08 12.35 -7.29
C ILE A 180 3.59 12.62 -5.87
N LEU A 181 3.61 13.89 -5.47
CA LEU A 181 4.06 14.28 -4.13
C LEU A 181 3.13 13.72 -3.05
N TRP A 182 1.82 13.82 -3.23
CA TRP A 182 0.82 13.34 -2.27
C TRP A 182 0.95 11.84 -2.03
N VAL A 183 0.90 11.03 -3.09
CA VAL A 183 1.03 9.57 -3.02
C VAL A 183 2.41 9.17 -2.47
N GLY A 184 3.46 9.91 -2.82
CA GLY A 184 4.80 9.73 -2.27
C GLY A 184 4.86 9.96 -0.76
N ARG A 185 4.17 10.99 -0.25
CA ARG A 185 4.08 11.28 1.18
C ARG A 185 3.28 10.20 1.91
N GLU A 186 2.09 9.85 1.41
CA GLU A 186 1.21 8.83 2.02
C GLU A 186 1.87 7.46 2.09
N SER A 187 2.52 7.03 1.00
CA SER A 187 3.27 5.76 0.98
C SER A 187 4.42 5.76 1.99
N LEU A 188 5.17 6.86 2.13
CA LEU A 188 6.21 7.00 3.15
C LEU A 188 5.65 7.05 4.57
N GLY A 189 4.53 7.75 4.80
CA GLY A 189 3.84 7.80 6.09
C GLY A 189 3.35 6.42 6.54
N LYS A 190 2.94 5.57 5.59
CA LYS A 190 2.59 4.16 5.86
C LYS A 190 3.80 3.31 6.23
N VAL A 191 4.95 3.49 5.58
CA VAL A 191 6.22 2.84 5.98
C VAL A 191 6.59 3.21 7.41
N LEU A 192 6.50 4.50 7.74
CA LEU A 192 6.92 5.04 9.03
C LEU A 192 5.86 4.88 10.13
N THR A 193 4.70 4.27 9.82
CA THR A 193 3.57 4.07 10.75
C THR A 193 3.08 5.36 11.44
N THR A 194 3.24 6.48 10.75
CA THR A 194 2.91 7.84 11.25
C THR A 194 1.70 8.44 10.53
N GLY A 195 1.24 7.83 9.42
CA GLY A 195 0.18 8.41 8.60
C GLY A 195 0.52 9.86 8.22
N MET A 196 -0.46 10.76 8.22
CA MET A 196 -0.24 12.21 8.06
C MET A 196 -0.25 12.98 9.39
N THR A 197 0.04 12.31 10.52
CA THR A 197 -0.01 12.98 11.85
C THR A 197 1.27 13.75 12.19
N VAL A 198 2.24 13.79 11.28
CA VAL A 198 3.47 14.58 11.43
C VAL A 198 3.52 15.65 10.34
N PRO A 199 4.31 16.73 10.51
CA PRO A 199 4.39 17.80 9.52
C PRO A 199 4.78 17.27 8.13
N LEU A 200 4.00 17.60 7.08
CA LEU A 200 4.20 17.14 5.70
C LEU A 200 5.59 17.41 5.14
N LYS A 201 6.28 18.42 5.69
CA LYS A 201 7.66 18.76 5.35
C LYS A 201 8.66 17.64 5.66
N LEU A 202 8.38 16.77 6.63
CA LEU A 202 9.21 15.60 6.93
C LEU A 202 9.14 14.53 5.84
N TYR A 203 8.07 14.55 5.04
CA TYR A 203 7.88 13.68 3.88
C TYR A 203 8.25 14.38 2.57
N GLU A 204 8.98 15.51 2.60
CA GLU A 204 9.42 16.17 1.37
C GLU A 204 10.61 15.43 0.75
N PRO A 205 10.50 14.96 -0.51
CA PRO A 205 11.62 14.32 -1.19
C PRO A 205 12.71 15.34 -1.51
N THR A 206 13.96 14.88 -1.51
CA THR A 206 15.13 15.70 -1.88
C THR A 206 15.31 15.79 -3.39
N SER A 207 14.86 14.77 -4.12
CA SER A 207 14.88 14.77 -5.57
C SER A 207 13.73 13.98 -6.17
N VAL A 208 13.28 14.41 -7.34
CA VAL A 208 12.44 13.63 -8.25
C VAL A 208 13.18 13.43 -9.58
N SER A 209 13.06 12.23 -10.15
CA SER A 209 13.60 11.89 -11.47
C SER A 209 12.65 10.94 -12.21
N GLU A 210 12.56 11.07 -13.53
CA GLU A 210 11.84 10.12 -14.37
C GLU A 210 12.59 8.77 -14.44
N VAL A 211 11.83 7.69 -14.52
CA VAL A 211 12.26 6.31 -14.75
C VAL A 211 11.30 5.67 -15.76
N GLU A 212 11.67 4.51 -16.33
CA GLU A 212 10.92 3.86 -17.43
C GLU A 212 9.40 3.73 -17.18
N ALA A 213 8.99 3.46 -15.94
CA ALA A 213 7.59 3.24 -15.56
C ALA A 213 6.98 4.36 -14.70
N GLY A 214 7.60 5.55 -14.64
CA GLY A 214 7.06 6.69 -13.88
C GLY A 214 8.13 7.58 -13.24
N PHE A 215 7.97 7.89 -11.95
CA PHE A 215 8.86 8.81 -11.24
C PHE A 215 9.45 8.17 -9.98
N LYS A 216 10.73 8.46 -9.72
CA LYS A 216 11.44 8.07 -8.49
C LYS A 216 11.63 9.30 -7.61
N LEU A 217 11.14 9.20 -6.38
CA LEU A 217 11.37 10.17 -5.32
C LEU A 217 12.48 9.65 -4.41
N SER A 218 13.49 10.47 -4.14
CA SER A 218 14.58 10.10 -3.23
C SER A 218 14.60 11.02 -2.02
N TYR A 219 14.86 10.43 -0.86
CA TYR A 219 14.94 11.10 0.43
C TYR A 219 16.38 11.11 0.92
N LYS A 220 16.78 12.13 1.68
CA LYS A 220 18.09 12.15 2.33
C LYS A 220 18.12 11.07 3.43
N THR A 221 19.15 10.24 3.37
CA THR A 221 19.59 9.35 4.45
C THR A 221 20.56 10.08 5.36
#